data_AF-A0A411DFK5-F1
#
_entry.id   AF-A0A411DFK5-F1
#
_cell.length_a   1.000
_cell.length_b   1.000
_cell.length_c   1.000
_cell.angle_alpha   90.00
_cell.angle_beta   90.00
_cell.angle_gamma   90.00
#
_symmetry.space_group_name_H-M   'P 1'
#
loop_
_entity.id
_entity.type
_entity.pdbx_description
1 polymer ?
#
loop_
_entity_poly.entity_id
_entity_poly.type
_entity_poly.pdbx_seq_one_letter_code
_entity_poly.pdbx_strand_id
1 'polypeptide(L)'
;MISWTGLFILCSVLSPALCCDWLRHYGHYSNISLTLIRLMGGQLTEEESPVSFPYKLYKHIRNTEVGSQVVFIRDSLVQISDLYRHDNLSFVTWDTDNTNRFRMSIDRQIDGLNTCANKQVDNSLRKYYRRLRARTLNRTGGSPGSWELIRKETQLHLEQLDLLVNSIRPSAAASRRSSTTSQQQL
;
A
#
# COMPACT_ATOMS: atom_id res chain seq x y z
N MET A 1 -35.23 36.45 4.71
CA MET A 1 -34.40 35.41 5.37
C MET A 1 -33.92 34.47 4.28
N ILE A 2 -32.68 34.62 3.83
CA ILE A 2 -32.13 33.85 2.72
C ILE A 2 -31.54 32.57 3.29
N SER A 3 -32.13 31.44 2.88
CA SER A 3 -31.77 30.09 3.30
C SER A 3 -30.36 29.74 2.85
N TRP A 4 -29.44 29.62 3.80
CA TRP A 4 -28.07 29.16 3.60
C TRP A 4 -28.06 27.62 3.54
N THR A 5 -28.48 27.08 2.40
CA THR A 5 -28.36 25.65 2.10
C THR A 5 -27.55 25.49 0.83
N GLY A 6 -26.24 25.61 0.94
CA GLY A 6 -25.38 25.52 -0.23
C GLY A 6 -23.90 25.45 0.12
N LEU A 7 -23.44 24.36 0.75
CA LEU A 7 -22.02 23.97 0.71
C LEU A 7 -21.67 22.58 1.30
N PHE A 8 -22.52 21.55 1.16
CA PHE A 8 -22.19 20.21 1.71
C PHE A 8 -22.23 19.04 0.74
N ILE A 9 -22.30 19.26 -0.58
CA ILE A 9 -22.34 18.14 -1.54
C ILE A 9 -21.43 18.44 -2.75
N LEU A 10 -20.11 18.34 -2.55
CA LEU A 10 -19.12 18.40 -3.64
C LEU A 10 -18.20 17.16 -3.72
N CYS A 11 -18.30 16.19 -2.79
CA CYS A 11 -17.53 14.93 -2.89
C CYS A 11 -18.24 13.82 -3.69
N SER A 12 -19.49 13.99 -4.13
CA SER A 12 -20.23 12.95 -4.86
C SER A 12 -19.94 12.92 -6.37
N VAL A 13 -19.29 13.96 -6.92
CA VAL A 13 -18.95 14.07 -8.36
C VAL A 13 -17.44 13.90 -8.61
N LEU A 14 -16.61 13.99 -7.56
CA LEU A 14 -15.18 13.70 -7.62
C LEU A 14 -14.95 12.24 -7.25
N SER A 15 -14.15 11.53 -8.05
CA SER A 15 -13.83 10.11 -7.83
C SER A 15 -13.52 9.85 -6.34
N PRO A 16 -14.18 8.89 -5.64
CA PRO A 16 -14.14 8.73 -4.17
C PRO A 16 -12.73 8.72 -3.56
N ALA A 17 -11.72 8.35 -4.33
CA ALA A 17 -10.32 8.35 -3.91
C ALA A 17 -9.68 9.74 -3.74
N LEU A 18 -10.19 10.79 -4.41
CA LEU A 18 -9.76 12.18 -4.16
C LEU A 18 -10.22 12.68 -2.78
N CYS A 19 -11.29 12.09 -2.23
CA CYS A 19 -11.80 12.35 -0.88
C CYS A 19 -11.36 11.25 0.11
N CYS A 20 -10.36 10.41 -0.20
CA CYS A 20 -9.88 9.40 0.76
C CYS A 20 -9.11 10.08 1.91
N ASP A 21 -9.85 10.54 2.92
CA ASP A 21 -9.28 11.25 4.07
C ASP A 21 -8.25 10.41 4.82
N TRP A 22 -8.38 9.09 4.78
CA TRP A 22 -7.43 8.20 5.41
C TRP A 22 -6.00 8.33 4.85
N LEU A 23 -5.81 8.74 3.59
CA LEU A 23 -4.47 9.00 3.02
C LEU A 23 -3.68 10.09 3.76
N ARG A 24 -4.34 10.97 4.52
CA ARG A 24 -3.66 11.94 5.40
C ARG A 24 -2.89 11.23 6.52
N HIS A 25 -3.36 10.07 6.95
CA HIS A 25 -2.78 9.25 8.01
C HIS A 25 -1.81 8.18 7.49
N TYR A 26 -1.78 7.92 6.17
CA TYR A 26 -0.93 6.88 5.57
C TYR A 26 0.53 6.99 6.01
N GLY A 27 1.12 8.18 5.94
CA GLY A 27 2.55 8.38 6.26
C GLY A 27 2.94 7.93 7.67
N HIS A 28 2.03 8.09 8.66
CA HIS A 28 2.28 7.62 10.02
C HIS A 28 2.40 6.08 10.08
N TYR A 29 1.42 5.37 9.53
CA TYR A 29 1.41 3.90 9.54
C TYR A 29 2.42 3.28 8.57
N SER A 30 2.70 3.94 7.44
CA SER A 30 3.76 3.57 6.51
C SER A 30 5.12 3.59 7.21
N ASN A 31 5.42 4.67 7.94
CA ASN A 31 6.65 4.79 8.72
C ASN A 31 6.76 3.73 9.82
N ILE A 32 5.66 3.45 10.55
CA ILE A 32 5.63 2.38 11.55
C ILE A 32 5.95 1.03 10.87
N SER A 33 5.31 0.72 9.75
CA SER A 33 5.49 -0.55 9.05
C SER A 33 6.91 -0.72 8.51
N LEU A 34 7.47 0.34 7.91
CA LEU A 34 8.85 0.38 7.43
C LEU A 34 9.89 0.30 8.56
N THR A 35 9.56 0.83 9.73
CA THR A 35 10.43 0.70 10.90
C THR A 35 10.39 -0.73 11.42
N LEU A 36 9.20 -1.30 11.60
CA LEU A 36 9.02 -2.63 12.16
C LEU A 36 9.52 -3.74 11.21
N ILE A 37 9.43 -3.58 9.88
CA ILE A 37 10.01 -4.55 8.94
C ILE A 37 11.54 -4.67 9.10
N ARG A 38 12.20 -3.56 9.45
CA ARG A 38 13.64 -3.52 9.70
C ARG A 38 13.99 -4.05 11.09
N LEU A 39 13.20 -3.70 12.11
CA LEU A 39 13.45 -4.07 13.50
C LEU A 39 13.03 -5.49 13.86
N MET A 40 12.10 -6.11 13.12
CA MET A 40 11.66 -7.46 13.47
C MET A 40 12.72 -8.52 13.21
N GLY A 41 13.72 -8.26 12.36
CA GLY A 41 14.80 -9.20 12.08
C GLY A 41 16.16 -8.53 12.21
N GLY A 42 17.21 -9.27 11.83
CA GLY A 42 18.55 -8.69 11.70
C GLY A 42 18.70 -7.87 10.42
N GLN A 43 19.94 -7.74 9.96
CA GLN A 43 20.24 -7.18 8.63
C GLN A 43 19.42 -7.90 7.55
N LEU A 44 18.88 -7.15 6.58
CA LEU A 44 18.20 -7.75 5.43
C LEU A 44 19.17 -8.60 4.61
N THR A 45 18.64 -9.66 4.01
CA THR A 45 19.44 -10.47 3.10
C THR A 45 19.83 -9.68 1.85
N GLU A 46 21.07 -9.85 1.41
CA GLU A 46 21.54 -9.33 0.11
C GLU A 46 21.20 -10.28 -1.05
N GLU A 47 20.73 -11.49 -0.75
CA GLU A 47 20.32 -12.47 -1.76
C GLU A 47 19.24 -11.90 -2.70
N GLU A 48 19.34 -12.25 -3.98
CA GLU A 48 18.38 -11.82 -4.99
C GLU A 48 17.10 -12.65 -4.90
N SER A 49 15.95 -11.97 -5.02
CA SER A 49 14.66 -12.65 -5.11
C SER A 49 14.59 -13.47 -6.41
N PRO A 50 14.12 -14.73 -6.35
CA PRO A 50 13.91 -15.56 -7.55
C PRO A 50 12.76 -15.03 -8.44
N VAL A 51 12.06 -13.99 -8.00
CA VAL A 51 11.01 -13.30 -8.76
C VAL A 51 11.37 -11.83 -8.85
N SER A 52 11.60 -11.34 -10.07
CA SER A 52 11.91 -9.94 -10.30
C SER A 52 10.80 -9.03 -9.77
N PHE A 53 11.19 -7.97 -9.07
CA PHE A 53 10.28 -6.97 -8.54
C PHE A 53 9.41 -6.33 -9.65
N PRO A 54 8.11 -6.08 -9.43
CA PRO A 54 7.18 -5.74 -10.51
C PRO A 54 7.20 -4.23 -10.84
N TYR A 55 8.37 -3.67 -11.17
CA TYR A 55 8.53 -2.24 -11.49
C TYR A 55 7.60 -1.76 -12.60
N LYS A 56 7.28 -2.61 -13.58
CA LYS A 56 6.33 -2.28 -14.66
C LYS A 56 4.92 -2.02 -14.13
N LEU A 57 4.47 -2.74 -13.09
CA LEU A 57 3.17 -2.51 -12.46
C LEU A 57 3.15 -1.16 -11.72
N TYR A 58 4.21 -0.87 -10.96
CA TYR A 58 4.35 0.42 -10.27
C TYR A 58 4.42 1.61 -11.24
N LYS A 59 5.14 1.46 -12.35
CA LYS A 59 5.20 2.48 -13.42
C LYS A 59 3.82 2.69 -14.05
N HIS A 60 3.09 1.61 -14.32
CA HIS A 60 1.75 1.70 -14.90
C HIS A 60 0.79 2.41 -13.95
N ILE A 61 0.67 1.95 -12.70
CA ILE A 61 -0.31 2.47 -11.76
C ILE A 61 -0.08 3.95 -11.42
N ARG A 62 1.17 4.42 -11.38
CA ARG A 62 1.51 5.83 -11.17
C ARG A 62 0.88 6.76 -12.21
N ASN A 63 0.57 6.27 -13.39
CA ASN A 63 -0.04 7.03 -14.48
C ASN A 63 -1.55 6.78 -14.63
N THR A 64 -2.17 6.03 -13.71
CA THR A 64 -3.62 5.79 -13.69
C THR A 64 -4.35 6.82 -12.82
N GLU A 65 -5.68 6.80 -12.84
CA GLU A 65 -6.50 7.64 -11.95
C GLU A 65 -6.23 7.36 -10.47
N VAL A 66 -6.41 8.39 -9.62
CA VAL A 66 -6.22 8.30 -8.16
C VAL A 66 -7.05 7.17 -7.54
N GLY A 67 -8.26 6.93 -8.08
CA GLY A 67 -9.09 5.76 -7.75
C GLY A 67 -8.33 4.45 -7.82
N SER A 68 -7.80 4.15 -8.99
CA SER A 68 -7.04 2.94 -9.27
C SER A 68 -5.76 2.86 -8.43
N GLN A 69 -5.08 3.99 -8.20
CA GLN A 69 -3.88 4.04 -7.36
C GLN A 69 -4.18 3.65 -5.90
N VAL A 70 -5.23 4.21 -5.31
CA VAL A 70 -5.64 3.91 -3.92
C VAL A 70 -6.03 2.45 -3.77
N VAL A 71 -6.76 1.90 -4.74
CA VAL A 71 -7.11 0.47 -4.74
C VAL A 71 -5.85 -0.39 -4.85
N PHE A 72 -4.89 -0.03 -5.70
CA PHE A 72 -3.62 -0.76 -5.83
C PHE A 72 -2.80 -0.76 -4.54
N ILE A 73 -2.78 0.37 -3.82
CA ILE A 73 -2.12 0.46 -2.52
C ILE A 73 -2.75 -0.51 -1.52
N ARG A 74 -4.09 -0.47 -1.39
CA ARG A 74 -4.82 -1.39 -0.52
C ARG A 74 -4.53 -2.84 -0.89
N ASP A 75 -4.67 -3.20 -2.16
CA ASP A 75 -4.49 -4.58 -2.61
C ASP A 75 -3.06 -5.08 -2.41
N SER A 76 -2.06 -4.22 -2.56
CA SER A 76 -0.68 -4.55 -2.24
C SER A 76 -0.52 -4.87 -0.75
N LEU A 77 -1.11 -4.06 0.13
CA LEU A 77 -1.09 -4.31 1.58
C LEU A 77 -1.83 -5.60 1.96
N VAL A 78 -2.97 -5.90 1.31
CA VAL A 78 -3.69 -7.17 1.50
C VAL A 78 -2.81 -8.36 1.11
N GLN A 79 -2.16 -8.30 -0.05
CA GLN A 79 -1.26 -9.37 -0.47
C GLN A 79 -0.05 -9.52 0.46
N ILE A 80 0.48 -8.41 1.00
CA ILE A 80 1.50 -8.44 2.05
C ILE A 80 0.94 -9.12 3.30
N SER A 81 -0.19 -8.67 3.85
CA SER A 81 -0.80 -9.30 5.04
C SER A 81 -0.99 -10.81 4.85
N ASP A 82 -1.46 -11.25 3.69
CA ASP A 82 -1.64 -12.67 3.35
C ASP A 82 -0.34 -13.50 3.37
N LEU A 83 0.82 -12.89 3.06
CA LEU A 83 2.11 -13.56 3.19
C LEU A 83 2.43 -13.85 4.66
N TYR A 84 2.12 -12.92 5.56
CA TYR A 84 2.44 -13.01 6.99
C TYR A 84 1.32 -13.67 7.82
N ARG A 85 0.20 -14.09 7.24
CA ARG A 85 -0.91 -14.75 7.99
C ARG A 85 -0.65 -16.20 8.41
N HIS A 86 0.43 -16.85 7.95
CA HIS A 86 0.67 -18.28 8.19
C HIS A 86 1.56 -18.52 9.41
N ASP A 87 1.28 -19.58 10.16
CA ASP A 87 1.98 -19.98 11.40
C ASP A 87 3.43 -20.51 11.16
N ASN A 88 3.87 -20.56 9.92
CA ASN A 88 5.22 -21.00 9.53
C ASN A 88 6.32 -19.97 9.85
N LEU A 89 6.00 -18.87 10.54
CA LEU A 89 7.00 -17.96 11.10
C LEU A 89 7.76 -18.56 12.29
N SER A 90 7.36 -19.73 12.80
CA SER A 90 8.06 -20.41 13.90
C SER A 90 9.54 -20.71 13.61
N PHE A 91 9.97 -20.67 12.34
CA PHE A 91 11.34 -20.95 11.93
C PHE A 91 12.23 -19.71 11.82
N VAL A 92 11.68 -18.49 11.86
CA VAL A 92 12.49 -17.26 11.79
C VAL A 92 12.84 -16.76 13.18
N THR A 93 14.02 -16.17 13.33
CA THR A 93 14.48 -15.56 14.59
C THR A 93 13.97 -14.14 14.75
N TRP A 94 12.80 -13.84 14.18
CA TRP A 94 12.23 -12.50 14.23
C TRP A 94 11.68 -12.18 15.62
N ASP A 95 11.84 -10.94 16.05
CA ASP A 95 11.23 -10.43 17.26
C ASP A 95 9.71 -10.46 17.14
N THR A 96 9.08 -11.27 17.99
CA THR A 96 7.64 -11.57 17.88
C THR A 96 6.77 -10.34 18.15
N ASP A 97 7.18 -9.43 19.05
CA ASP A 97 6.44 -8.19 19.31
C ASP A 97 6.46 -7.28 18.08
N ASN A 98 7.64 -7.04 17.52
CA ASN A 98 7.81 -6.23 16.31
C ASN A 98 7.07 -6.83 15.11
N THR A 99 7.12 -8.16 14.93
CA THR A 99 6.35 -8.85 13.88
C THR A 99 4.84 -8.68 14.07
N ASN A 100 4.33 -8.80 15.30
CA ASN A 100 2.91 -8.61 15.57
C ASN A 100 2.47 -7.17 15.38
N ARG A 101 3.28 -6.21 15.83
CA ARG A 101 3.04 -4.78 15.60
C ARG A 101 3.11 -4.42 14.12
N PHE A 102 3.98 -5.07 13.35
CA PHE A 102 4.06 -4.91 11.90
C PHE A 102 2.74 -5.35 11.26
N ARG A 103 2.26 -6.56 11.58
CA ARG A 103 0.97 -7.09 11.09
C ARG A 103 -0.19 -6.14 11.44
N MET A 104 -0.30 -5.72 12.71
CA MET A 104 -1.32 -4.76 13.14
C MET A 104 -1.26 -3.44 12.38
N SER A 105 -0.06 -2.93 12.10
CA SER A 105 0.13 -1.70 11.32
C SER A 105 -0.30 -1.87 9.86
N ILE A 106 -0.03 -3.02 9.24
CA ILE A 106 -0.52 -3.34 7.89
C ILE A 106 -2.04 -3.43 7.87
N ASP A 107 -2.64 -4.18 8.81
CA ASP A 107 -4.09 -4.35 8.89
C ASP A 107 -4.81 -3.01 9.11
N ARG A 108 -4.26 -2.15 9.96
CA ARG A 108 -4.80 -0.80 10.18
C ARG A 108 -4.77 0.07 8.92
N GLN A 109 -3.78 -0.11 8.06
CA GLN A 109 -3.72 0.58 6.77
C GLN A 109 -4.75 0.05 5.78
N ILE A 110 -4.94 -1.27 5.74
CA ILE A 110 -5.96 -1.93 4.92
C ILE A 110 -7.35 -1.42 5.32
N ASP A 111 -7.68 -1.45 6.62
CA ASP A 111 -8.97 -0.98 7.15
C ASP A 111 -9.24 0.49 6.79
N GLY A 112 -8.20 1.33 6.92
CA GLY A 112 -8.28 2.72 6.53
C GLY A 112 -8.58 2.93 5.05
N LEU A 113 -7.89 2.22 4.18
CA LEU A 113 -8.08 2.31 2.73
C LEU A 113 -9.40 1.69 2.27
N ASN A 114 -9.93 0.69 2.98
CA ASN A 114 -11.25 0.11 2.70
C ASN A 114 -12.37 1.15 2.76
N THR A 115 -12.19 2.25 3.50
CA THR A 115 -13.18 3.35 3.54
C THR A 115 -13.36 4.08 2.20
N CYS A 116 -12.40 3.95 1.27
CA CYS A 116 -12.37 4.72 0.03
C CYS A 116 -12.03 3.88 -1.22
N ALA A 117 -11.58 2.63 -1.06
CA ALA A 117 -11.29 1.68 -2.13
C ALA A 117 -12.39 0.62 -2.22
N ASN A 118 -13.44 0.85 -3.02
CA ASN A 118 -14.59 -0.08 -3.10
C ASN A 118 -14.52 -1.07 -4.28
N LYS A 119 -13.51 -0.99 -5.14
CA LYS A 119 -13.28 -1.91 -6.27
C LYS A 119 -12.02 -2.75 -6.01
N GLN A 120 -11.83 -3.88 -6.69
CA GLN A 120 -10.55 -4.62 -6.69
C GLN A 120 -9.73 -4.25 -7.94
N VAL A 121 -8.40 -4.21 -7.84
CA VAL A 121 -7.51 -4.03 -9.00
C VAL A 121 -7.30 -5.36 -9.75
N ASP A 122 -6.87 -5.21 -11.00
CA ASP A 122 -6.30 -6.20 -11.90
C ASP A 122 -5.57 -7.39 -11.24
N ASN A 123 -5.85 -8.57 -11.77
CA ASN A 123 -5.29 -9.87 -11.42
C ASN A 123 -3.75 -9.94 -11.55
N SER A 124 -3.11 -9.00 -12.24
CA SER A 124 -1.64 -8.97 -12.42
C SER A 124 -0.85 -8.88 -11.11
N LEU A 125 -1.30 -8.05 -10.14
CA LEU A 125 -0.67 -7.92 -8.82
C LEU A 125 -0.75 -9.24 -8.04
N ARG A 126 -1.95 -9.84 -7.99
CA ARG A 126 -2.19 -11.14 -7.37
C ARG A 126 -1.33 -12.23 -8.02
N LYS A 127 -1.19 -12.23 -9.35
CA LYS A 127 -0.28 -13.16 -10.06
C LYS A 127 1.18 -12.98 -9.65
N TYR A 128 1.64 -11.75 -9.41
CA TYR A 128 2.98 -11.51 -8.89
C TYR A 128 3.16 -12.14 -7.51
N TYR A 129 2.31 -11.82 -6.53
CA TYR A 129 2.44 -12.34 -5.16
C TYR A 129 2.28 -13.87 -5.09
N ARG A 130 1.41 -14.46 -5.91
CA ARG A 130 1.32 -15.94 -6.05
C ARG A 130 2.63 -16.54 -6.55
N ARG A 131 3.28 -15.92 -7.53
CA ARG A 131 4.60 -16.36 -8.02
C ARG A 131 5.67 -16.19 -6.96
N LEU A 132 5.69 -15.05 -6.26
CA LEU A 132 6.61 -14.78 -5.17
C LEU A 132 6.51 -15.89 -4.12
N ARG A 133 5.33 -16.09 -3.52
CA ARG A 133 5.07 -17.15 -2.54
C ARG A 133 5.46 -18.55 -3.05
N ALA A 134 5.12 -18.87 -4.29
CA ALA A 134 5.44 -20.18 -4.85
C ALA A 134 6.95 -20.41 -5.03
N ARG A 135 7.70 -19.36 -5.40
CA ARG A 135 9.13 -19.45 -5.70
C ARG A 135 10.01 -19.27 -4.47
N THR A 136 9.54 -18.57 -3.45
CA THR A 136 10.27 -18.36 -2.19
C THR A 136 9.83 -19.34 -1.11
N LEU A 137 8.54 -19.41 -0.76
CA LEU A 137 8.09 -20.19 0.40
C LEU A 137 7.79 -21.66 0.05
N ASN A 138 7.03 -21.91 -1.03
CA ASN A 138 6.55 -23.28 -1.30
C ASN A 138 7.67 -24.22 -1.79
N ARG A 139 8.64 -23.71 -2.55
CA ARG A 139 9.73 -24.54 -3.12
C ARG A 139 10.86 -24.84 -2.15
N THR A 140 11.06 -24.00 -1.15
CA THR A 140 12.13 -24.14 -0.16
C THR A 140 11.65 -24.73 1.16
N GLY A 141 10.34 -24.95 1.29
CA GLY A 141 9.71 -25.37 2.55
C GLY A 141 9.57 -24.24 3.57
N GLY A 142 9.68 -22.97 3.18
CA GLY A 142 9.56 -21.83 4.09
C GLY A 142 10.76 -21.69 5.02
N SER A 143 11.97 -21.94 4.51
CA SER A 143 13.22 -21.80 5.26
C SER A 143 13.41 -20.38 5.81
N PRO A 144 14.24 -20.18 6.85
CA PRO A 144 14.51 -18.84 7.39
C PRO A 144 15.01 -17.85 6.32
N GLY A 145 15.92 -18.28 5.44
CA GLY A 145 16.40 -17.46 4.32
C GLY A 145 15.29 -17.08 3.33
N SER A 146 14.30 -17.96 3.11
CA SER A 146 13.15 -17.65 2.25
C SER A 146 12.25 -16.58 2.83
N TRP A 147 12.10 -16.56 4.15
CA TRP A 147 11.38 -15.51 4.84
C TRP A 147 12.16 -14.18 4.87
N GLU A 148 13.49 -14.22 4.95
CA GLU A 148 14.32 -13.02 4.77
C GLU A 148 14.17 -12.41 3.37
N LEU A 149 14.06 -13.24 2.32
CA LEU A 149 13.71 -12.78 0.98
C LEU A 149 12.33 -12.13 0.94
N ILE A 150 11.32 -12.73 1.59
CA ILE A 150 9.98 -12.13 1.71
C ILE A 150 10.06 -10.79 2.45
N ARG A 151 10.83 -10.68 3.54
CA ARG A 151 11.00 -9.45 4.31
C ARG A 151 11.60 -8.32 3.47
N LYS A 152 12.67 -8.64 2.71
CA LYS A 152 13.29 -7.72 1.74
C LYS A 152 12.31 -7.23 0.68
N GLU A 153 11.61 -8.15 0.01
CA GLU A 153 10.62 -7.78 -1.01
C GLU A 153 9.47 -6.96 -0.41
N THR A 154 9.04 -7.30 0.81
CA THR A 154 8.00 -6.55 1.52
C THR A 154 8.45 -5.12 1.80
N GLN A 155 9.68 -4.91 2.29
CA GLN A 155 10.20 -3.57 2.50
C GLN A 155 10.22 -2.78 1.19
N LEU A 156 10.72 -3.36 0.11
CA LEU A 156 10.76 -2.69 -1.20
C LEU A 156 9.36 -2.30 -1.69
N HIS A 157 8.37 -3.19 -1.51
CA HIS A 157 6.98 -2.87 -1.79
C HIS A 157 6.47 -1.70 -0.97
N LEU A 158 6.69 -1.69 0.34
CA LEU A 158 6.26 -0.61 1.24
C LEU A 158 6.89 0.74 0.86
N GLU A 159 8.18 0.76 0.52
CA GLU A 159 8.87 1.96 0.05
C GLU A 159 8.26 2.48 -1.26
N GLN A 160 7.96 1.60 -2.22
CA GLN A 160 7.32 2.01 -3.47
C GLN A 160 5.87 2.48 -3.27
N LEU A 161 5.14 1.91 -2.32
CA LEU A 161 3.80 2.35 -1.96
C LEU A 161 3.82 3.74 -1.31
N ASP A 162 4.80 4.02 -0.45
CA ASP A 162 4.99 5.35 0.15
C ASP A 162 5.25 6.41 -0.94
N LEU A 163 6.14 6.10 -1.89
CA LEU A 163 6.37 6.97 -3.06
C LEU A 163 5.12 7.18 -3.90
N LEU A 164 4.28 6.16 -4.07
CA LEU A 164 3.02 6.26 -4.80
C LEU A 164 2.03 7.19 -4.07
N VAL A 165 1.86 7.03 -2.75
CA VAL A 165 1.03 7.93 -1.94
C VAL A 165 1.53 9.36 -1.98
N ASN A 166 2.85 9.56 -1.91
CA ASN A 166 3.45 10.88 -2.02
C ASN A 166 3.27 11.51 -3.40
N SER A 167 3.03 10.73 -4.45
CA SER A 167 2.69 11.24 -5.79
C SER A 167 1.22 11.65 -5.94
N ILE A 168 0.31 11.10 -5.13
CA ILE A 168 -1.11 11.47 -5.11
C ILE A 168 -1.32 12.86 -4.48
N ARG A 169 -0.59 13.16 -3.40
CA ARG A 169 -0.77 14.38 -2.59
C ARG A 169 -0.54 15.70 -3.36
N PRO A 170 0.50 15.84 -4.22
CA PRO A 170 0.70 17.02 -5.06
C PRO A 170 -0.36 17.20 -6.15
N SER A 171 -0.80 16.11 -6.77
CA SER A 171 -1.82 16.14 -7.84
C SER A 171 -3.18 16.62 -7.33
N ALA A 172 -3.55 16.26 -6.09
CA ALA A 172 -4.79 16.73 -5.47
C ALA A 172 -4.78 18.25 -5.17
N ALA A 173 -3.61 18.85 -4.90
CA ALA A 173 -3.47 20.29 -4.67
C ALA A 173 -3.46 21.09 -5.99
N ALA A 174 -2.84 20.56 -7.04
CA ALA A 174 -2.82 21.19 -8.36
C ALA A 174 -4.20 21.24 -9.02
N SER A 175 -4.99 20.15 -8.96
CA SER A 175 -6.36 20.12 -9.48
C SER A 175 -7.31 21.09 -8.76
N ARG A 176 -7.09 21.36 -7.46
CA ARG A 176 -7.88 22.37 -6.72
C ARG A 176 -7.64 23.79 -7.23
N ARG A 177 -6.40 24.12 -7.62
CA ARG A 177 -6.04 25.45 -8.13
C ARG A 177 -6.66 25.75 -9.50
N SER A 178 -6.76 24.75 -10.37
CA SER A 178 -7.37 24.94 -11.70
C SER A 178 -8.88 25.17 -11.62
N SER A 179 -9.58 24.55 -10.66
CA SER A 179 -11.02 24.74 -10.47
C SER A 179 -11.39 26.10 -9.88
N THR A 180 -10.53 26.71 -9.06
CA THR A 180 -10.79 28.05 -8.49
C THR A 180 -10.65 29.15 -9.54
N THR A 181 -9.72 29.01 -10.48
CA THR A 181 -9.51 30.01 -11.54
C THR A 181 -10.68 30.08 -12.53
N SER A 182 -11.38 28.98 -12.77
CA SER A 182 -12.55 28.95 -13.67
C SER A 182 -13.84 29.50 -13.05
N GLN A 183 -13.90 29.72 -11.74
CA GLN A 183 -15.08 30.29 -11.06
C GLN A 183 -15.02 31.82 -10.87
N GLN A 184 -13.96 32.48 -11.33
CA GLN A 184 -13.81 33.95 -11.24
C GLN A 184 -14.11 34.70 -12.56
N GLN A 185 -14.77 34.06 -13.55
CA GLN A 185 -15.09 34.69 -14.84
C GLN A 185 -16.59 34.70 -15.21
N LEU A 186 -17.51 34.70 -14.24
CA LEU A 186 -18.93 35.01 -14.48
C LEU A 186 -19.45 36.04 -13.48
#